data_AF-A0A971QBH7-F1
#
_entry.id   AF-A0A971QBH7-F1
#
_cell.length_a   1.000
_cell.length_b   1.000
_cell.length_c   1.000
_cell.angle_alpha   90.00
_cell.angle_beta   90.00
_cell.angle_gamma   90.00
#
_symmetry.space_group_name_H-M   'P 1'
#
loop_
_entity.id
_entity.type
_entity.pdbx_description
1 polymer ?
#
loop_
_entity_poly.entity_id
_entity_poly.type
_entity_poly.pdbx_seq_one_letter_code
_entity_poly.pdbx_strand_id
1 'polypeptide(L)'
;MAAGIPIKSVILLRTNNDPVMIPRKRWDHLSDQIVHDTDPRTARVYIGGNNHHIEIRQNIKTGKWTGRVVTTFEAAKRNAARLRALKQAGVPTPEKWRELPHGERMRLKPVIAEINRRFPIIDRSDSETERFVMSLSEGELIYARRKDRPAEATDAVGYFVVCKLDKPARIHFAPHWDARRASEQDRWDVAPTGFKECQIEPGHPPVKVRVGPLGQITILQKD
;
A
#
# COMPACT_ATOMS: atom_id res chain seq x y z
N MET A 1 12.72 -23.81 -37.58
CA MET A 1 13.41 -22.93 -38.55
C MET A 1 13.59 -21.56 -37.92
N ALA A 2 14.83 -21.13 -37.70
CA ALA A 2 15.10 -19.76 -37.29
C ALA A 2 14.79 -18.83 -38.48
N ALA A 3 14.07 -17.73 -38.24
CA ALA A 3 13.79 -16.74 -39.29
C ALA A 3 15.13 -16.17 -39.80
N GLY A 4 15.48 -16.40 -41.07
CA GLY A 4 16.75 -15.99 -41.69
C GLY A 4 16.91 -14.49 -41.90
N ILE A 5 16.17 -13.65 -41.18
CA ILE A 5 16.25 -12.19 -41.28
C ILE A 5 17.28 -11.71 -40.24
N PRO A 6 18.40 -11.11 -40.66
CA PRO A 6 19.41 -10.62 -39.72
C PRO A 6 18.85 -9.47 -38.87
N ILE A 7 18.95 -9.61 -37.54
CA ILE A 7 18.62 -8.55 -36.59
C ILE A 7 19.70 -7.47 -36.69
N LYS A 8 19.34 -6.28 -37.19
CA LYS A 8 20.30 -5.16 -37.38
C LYS A 8 20.78 -4.53 -36.06
N SER A 9 19.90 -4.41 -35.07
CA SER A 9 20.26 -3.90 -33.74
C SER A 9 19.20 -4.28 -32.70
N VAL A 10 19.62 -4.27 -31.43
CA VAL A 10 18.74 -4.41 -30.26
C VAL A 10 18.96 -3.18 -29.38
N ILE A 11 17.89 -2.46 -29.07
CA ILE A 11 17.93 -1.29 -28.18
C ILE A 11 17.14 -1.64 -26.92
N LEU A 12 17.79 -1.60 -25.76
CA LEU A 12 17.14 -1.81 -24.47
C LEU A 12 16.40 -0.52 -24.07
N LEU A 13 15.07 -0.53 -24.17
CA LEU A 13 14.25 0.63 -23.80
C LEU A 13 14.12 0.81 -22.27
N ARG A 14 14.08 -0.30 -21.52
CA ARG A 14 13.90 -0.28 -20.07
C ARG A 14 14.38 -1.58 -19.43
N THR A 15 15.06 -1.47 -18.29
CA THR A 15 15.36 -2.60 -17.40
C THR A 15 14.27 -2.73 -16.34
N ASN A 16 13.71 -3.94 -16.19
CA ASN A 16 12.81 -4.25 -15.09
C ASN A 16 13.65 -4.65 -13.87
N ASN A 17 13.84 -3.71 -12.95
CA ASN A 17 14.70 -3.92 -11.78
C ASN A 17 14.06 -4.79 -10.68
N ASP A 18 12.75 -5.01 -10.76
CA ASP A 18 11.98 -5.77 -9.76
C ASP A 18 10.80 -6.51 -10.45
N PRO A 19 11.10 -7.50 -11.32
CA PRO A 19 10.07 -8.22 -12.05
C PRO A 19 9.31 -9.17 -11.14
N VAL A 20 7.98 -9.12 -11.21
CA VAL A 20 7.12 -10.13 -10.61
C VAL A 20 6.98 -11.29 -11.58
N MET A 21 7.62 -12.41 -11.24
CA MET A 21 7.50 -13.66 -11.99
C MET A 21 6.28 -14.44 -11.52
N ILE A 22 5.36 -14.75 -12.42
CA ILE A 22 4.18 -15.57 -12.16
C ILE A 22 4.24 -16.81 -13.05
N PRO A 23 4.32 -18.03 -12.47
CA PRO A 23 4.27 -19.26 -13.25
C PRO A 23 2.98 -19.32 -14.06
N ARG A 24 3.08 -19.73 -15.33
CA ARG A 24 1.90 -19.93 -16.16
C ARG A 24 1.11 -21.12 -15.61
N LYS A 25 -0.20 -21.08 -15.82
CA LYS A 25 -1.08 -22.20 -15.57
C LYS A 25 -1.46 -22.83 -16.90
N ARG A 26 -1.45 -24.16 -16.97
CA ARG A 26 -1.92 -24.92 -18.13
C ARG A 26 -2.94 -25.96 -17.67
N TRP A 27 -3.85 -26.30 -18.55
CA TRP A 27 -4.71 -27.46 -18.36
C TRP A 27 -3.86 -28.73 -18.56
N ASP A 28 -3.95 -29.68 -17.64
CA ASP A 28 -3.37 -31.00 -17.77
C ASP A 28 -4.49 -32.01 -18.04
N HIS A 29 -4.55 -32.51 -19.27
CA HIS A 29 -5.61 -33.42 -19.70
C HIS A 29 -5.56 -34.79 -19.02
N LEU A 30 -4.40 -35.20 -18.48
CA LEU A 30 -4.28 -36.48 -17.79
C LEU A 30 -4.85 -36.44 -16.37
N SER A 31 -4.61 -35.34 -15.65
CA SER A 31 -5.14 -35.14 -14.29
C SER A 31 -6.47 -34.41 -14.24
N ASP A 32 -6.96 -33.90 -15.37
CA ASP A 32 -8.14 -33.04 -15.51
C ASP A 32 -8.11 -31.81 -14.58
N GLN A 33 -6.92 -31.24 -14.42
CA GLN A 33 -6.66 -30.15 -13.48
C GLN A 33 -5.82 -29.04 -14.11
N ILE A 34 -5.97 -27.84 -13.55
CA ILE A 34 -5.06 -26.73 -13.87
C ILE A 34 -3.77 -26.93 -13.07
N VAL A 35 -2.67 -27.20 -13.76
CA VAL A 35 -1.34 -27.32 -13.17
C VAL A 35 -0.48 -26.09 -13.46
N HIS A 36 0.53 -25.88 -12.62
CA HIS A 36 1.56 -24.88 -12.90
C HIS A 36 2.53 -25.40 -13.95
N ASP A 37 2.83 -24.56 -14.93
CA ASP A 37 3.89 -24.82 -15.90
C ASP A 37 5.24 -24.59 -15.22
N THR A 38 6.11 -25.59 -15.30
CA THR A 38 7.44 -25.57 -14.68
C THR A 38 8.51 -24.99 -15.59
N ASP A 39 8.22 -24.79 -16.89
CA ASP A 39 9.17 -24.15 -17.80
C ASP A 39 9.34 -22.67 -17.43
N PRO A 40 10.54 -22.23 -16.98
CA PRO A 40 10.76 -20.83 -16.63
C PRO A 40 10.54 -19.87 -17.82
N ARG A 41 10.63 -20.35 -19.07
CA ARG A 41 10.43 -19.55 -20.28
C ARG A 41 8.97 -19.18 -20.53
N THR A 42 8.03 -19.91 -19.94
CA THR A 42 6.60 -19.63 -20.10
C THR A 42 6.05 -18.73 -18.99
N ALA A 43 6.89 -18.41 -17.99
CA ALA A 43 6.53 -17.53 -16.90
C ALA A 43 6.10 -16.15 -17.41
N ARG A 44 5.05 -15.60 -16.78
CA ARG A 44 4.60 -14.24 -17.06
C ARG A 44 5.41 -13.27 -16.23
N VAL A 45 5.93 -12.25 -16.88
CA VAL A 45 6.72 -11.18 -16.24
C VAL A 45 5.84 -9.94 -16.13
N TYR A 46 5.60 -9.48 -14.91
CA TYR A 46 4.86 -8.25 -14.65
C TYR A 46 5.77 -7.20 -14.01
N ILE A 47 5.55 -5.94 -14.39
CA ILE A 47 6.11 -4.81 -13.66
C ILE A 47 5.13 -4.50 -12.53
N GLY A 48 5.58 -4.62 -11.28
CA GLY A 48 4.77 -4.29 -10.09
C GLY A 48 4.52 -2.78 -9.92
N GLY A 49 4.37 -2.03 -11.02
CA GLY A 49 4.49 -0.59 -11.12
C GLY A 49 3.41 0.24 -10.43
N ASN A 50 2.47 -0.39 -9.72
CA ASN A 50 1.48 0.31 -8.94
C ASN A 50 1.69 0.04 -7.43
N ASN A 51 1.98 1.11 -6.69
CA ASN A 51 2.20 1.08 -5.25
C ASN A 51 0.83 1.18 -4.56
N HIS A 52 0.54 0.28 -3.62
CA HIS A 52 -0.76 0.24 -2.97
C HIS A 52 -0.82 1.20 -1.78
N HIS A 53 0.20 1.13 -0.92
CA HIS A 53 0.33 1.99 0.27
C HIS A 53 1.79 1.98 0.74
N ILE A 54 2.14 2.88 1.65
CA ILE A 54 3.39 2.88 2.41
C ILE A 54 3.08 2.65 3.88
N GLU A 55 3.83 1.76 4.53
CA GLU A 55 3.78 1.55 5.98
C GLU A 55 4.93 2.33 6.62
N ILE A 56 4.61 3.32 7.46
CA ILE A 56 5.59 4.16 8.17
C ILE A 56 5.78 3.63 9.58
N ARG A 57 7.03 3.42 9.96
CA ARG A 57 7.44 2.87 11.26
C ARG A 57 8.44 3.80 11.93
N GLN A 58 8.47 3.79 13.25
CA GLN A 58 9.44 4.50 14.06
C GLN A 58 10.36 3.50 14.72
N ASN A 59 11.65 3.61 14.46
CA ASN A 59 12.65 2.86 15.20
C ASN A 59 12.69 3.33 16.66
N ILE A 60 12.57 2.40 17.62
CA ILE A 60 12.42 2.72 19.04
C ILE A 60 13.72 3.31 19.61
N LYS A 61 14.88 2.82 19.19
CA LYS A 61 16.20 3.26 19.69
C LYS A 61 16.60 4.65 19.18
N THR A 62 16.41 4.87 17.88
CA THR A 62 16.87 6.11 17.21
C THR A 62 15.79 7.16 17.08
N GLY A 63 14.52 6.78 17.27
CA GLY A 63 13.37 7.63 17.01
C GLY A 63 13.16 7.99 15.54
N LYS A 64 13.98 7.49 14.60
CA LYS A 64 13.88 7.78 13.16
C LYS A 64 12.68 7.07 12.56
N TRP A 65 12.04 7.74 11.62
CA TRP A 65 10.96 7.14 10.83
C TRP A 65 11.52 6.45 9.59
N THR A 66 11.02 5.25 9.31
CA THR A 66 11.30 4.45 8.13
C THR A 66 9.99 4.20 7.40
N GLY A 67 10.04 3.88 6.12
CA GLY A 67 8.83 3.52 5.39
C GLY A 67 9.07 2.42 4.37
N ARG A 68 8.12 1.52 4.26
CA ARG A 68 8.12 0.42 3.29
C ARG A 68 6.93 0.57 2.36
N VAL A 69 7.20 0.77 1.08
CA VAL A 69 6.16 0.76 0.05
C VAL A 69 5.71 -0.68 -0.19
N VAL A 70 4.42 -0.92 0.00
CA VAL A 70 3.75 -2.19 -0.31
C VAL A 70 3.15 -2.07 -1.69
N THR A 71 3.59 -2.95 -2.60
CA THR A 71 3.07 -2.96 -3.98
C THR A 71 1.66 -3.53 -4.03
N THR A 72 0.91 -3.24 -5.10
CA THR A 72 -0.40 -3.84 -5.36
C THR A 72 -0.33 -5.36 -5.38
N PHE A 73 0.76 -5.93 -5.92
CA PHE A 73 0.95 -7.37 -5.96
C PHE A 73 1.16 -7.98 -4.57
N GLU A 74 1.96 -7.34 -3.72
CA GLU A 74 2.14 -7.77 -2.33
C GLU A 74 0.83 -7.67 -1.54
N ALA A 75 0.11 -6.55 -1.65
CA ALA A 75 -1.19 -6.38 -1.02
C ALA A 75 -2.19 -7.45 -1.50
N ALA A 76 -2.20 -7.76 -2.80
CA ALA A 76 -3.03 -8.84 -3.36
C ALA A 76 -2.64 -10.21 -2.81
N LYS A 77 -1.34 -10.51 -2.66
CA LYS A 77 -0.85 -11.74 -2.03
C LYS A 77 -1.32 -11.86 -0.57
N ARG A 78 -1.22 -10.78 0.22
CA ARG A 78 -1.72 -10.72 1.61
C ARG A 78 -3.22 -10.99 1.65
N ASN A 79 -3.99 -10.30 0.80
CA ASN A 79 -5.43 -10.49 0.73
C ASN A 79 -5.82 -11.91 0.26
N ALA A 80 -5.09 -12.51 -0.68
CA ALA A 80 -5.33 -13.88 -1.13
C ALA A 80 -5.04 -14.91 -0.02
N ALA A 81 -4.04 -14.68 0.83
CA ALA A 81 -3.81 -15.51 2.01
C ALA A 81 -4.97 -15.39 3.02
N ARG A 82 -5.40 -14.15 3.29
CA ARG A 82 -6.55 -13.85 4.16
C ARG A 82 -7.84 -14.52 3.68
N LEU A 83 -8.17 -14.39 2.40
CA LEU A 83 -9.36 -15.00 1.79
C LEU A 83 -9.32 -16.54 1.85
N ARG A 84 -8.14 -17.15 1.65
CA ARG A 84 -7.98 -18.61 1.83
C ARG A 84 -8.22 -19.03 3.27
N ALA A 85 -7.69 -18.31 4.24
CA ALA A 85 -7.91 -18.58 5.66
C ALA A 85 -9.38 -18.45 6.06
N LEU A 86 -10.08 -17.40 5.58
CA LEU A 86 -11.52 -17.24 5.78
C LEU A 86 -12.32 -18.42 5.22
N LYS A 87 -11.99 -18.85 3.99
CA LYS A 87 -12.63 -20.02 3.36
C LYS A 87 -12.39 -21.31 4.16
N GLN A 88 -11.15 -21.54 4.60
CA GLN A 88 -10.80 -22.71 5.42
C GLN A 88 -11.52 -22.73 6.78
N ALA A 89 -11.76 -21.55 7.36
CA ALA A 89 -12.51 -21.40 8.60
C ALA A 89 -14.04 -21.46 8.41
N GLY A 90 -14.53 -21.76 7.19
CA GLY A 90 -15.96 -21.84 6.90
C GLY A 90 -16.69 -20.49 6.92
N VAL A 91 -15.97 -19.37 6.84
CA VAL A 91 -16.59 -18.05 6.74
C VAL A 91 -17.22 -17.91 5.35
N PRO A 92 -18.53 -17.61 5.25
CA PRO A 92 -19.19 -17.48 3.96
C PRO A 92 -18.79 -16.20 3.22
N THR A 93 -19.18 -16.10 1.96
CA THR A 93 -18.95 -14.90 1.15
C THR A 93 -19.74 -13.70 1.70
N PRO A 94 -19.38 -12.45 1.37
CA PRO A 94 -20.08 -11.27 1.84
C PRO A 94 -21.60 -11.28 1.54
N GLU A 95 -22.01 -11.88 0.42
CA GLU A 95 -23.41 -12.00 0.03
C GLU A 95 -24.16 -12.91 1.02
N LYS A 96 -23.66 -14.14 1.20
CA LYS A 96 -24.23 -15.13 2.14
C LYS A 96 -24.11 -14.69 3.59
N TRP A 97 -23.09 -13.92 3.95
CA TRP A 97 -22.90 -13.38 5.30
C TRP A 97 -24.08 -12.52 5.74
N ARG A 98 -24.69 -11.75 4.83
CA ARG A 98 -25.83 -10.88 5.13
C ARG A 98 -27.10 -11.67 5.43
N GLU A 99 -27.22 -12.87 4.88
CA GLU A 99 -28.35 -13.78 5.05
C GLU A 99 -28.28 -14.58 6.36
N LEU A 100 -27.11 -14.63 7.01
CA LEU A 100 -26.93 -15.40 8.24
C LEU A 100 -27.75 -14.84 9.43
N PRO A 101 -28.35 -15.72 10.25
CA PRO A 101 -28.92 -15.34 11.54
C PRO A 101 -27.92 -14.59 12.42
N HIS A 102 -28.41 -13.68 13.27
CA HIS A 102 -27.55 -12.87 14.14
C HIS A 102 -26.61 -13.71 15.01
N GLY A 103 -27.10 -14.81 15.59
CA GLY A 103 -26.29 -15.71 16.43
C GLY A 103 -25.10 -16.32 15.69
N GLU A 104 -25.29 -16.76 14.44
CA GLU A 104 -24.21 -17.30 13.63
C GLU A 104 -23.18 -16.24 13.24
N ARG A 105 -23.64 -15.03 12.90
CA ARG A 105 -22.75 -13.89 12.66
C ARG A 105 -21.90 -13.58 13.89
N MET A 106 -22.49 -13.57 15.07
CA MET A 106 -21.77 -13.32 16.32
C MET A 106 -20.73 -14.40 16.63
N ARG A 107 -21.02 -15.67 16.32
CA ARG A 107 -20.05 -16.77 16.44
C ARG A 107 -18.84 -16.62 15.51
N LEU A 108 -19.06 -16.17 14.27
CA LEU A 108 -17.99 -16.05 13.27
C LEU A 108 -17.19 -14.75 13.36
N LYS A 109 -17.74 -13.68 13.95
CA LYS A 109 -17.03 -12.41 14.17
C LYS A 109 -15.64 -12.56 14.82
N PRO A 110 -15.47 -13.27 15.95
CA PRO A 110 -14.13 -13.43 16.54
C PRO A 110 -13.18 -14.21 15.64
N VAL A 111 -13.67 -15.21 14.90
CA VAL A 111 -12.86 -15.97 13.91
C VAL A 111 -12.36 -15.05 12.79
N ILE A 112 -13.23 -14.20 12.25
CA ILE A 112 -12.88 -13.21 11.24
C ILE A 112 -11.86 -12.20 11.79
N ALA A 113 -12.07 -11.72 13.01
CA ALA A 113 -11.17 -10.77 13.65
C ALA A 113 -9.76 -11.36 13.81
N GLU A 114 -9.66 -12.62 14.27
CA GLU A 114 -8.40 -13.32 14.41
C GLU A 114 -7.69 -13.55 13.06
N ILE A 115 -8.44 -13.95 12.03
CA ILE A 115 -7.89 -14.11 10.68
C ILE A 115 -7.39 -12.77 10.12
N ASN A 116 -8.15 -11.69 10.30
CA ASN A 116 -7.72 -10.35 9.87
C ASN A 116 -6.48 -9.87 10.64
N ARG A 117 -6.34 -10.24 11.92
CA ARG A 117 -5.15 -9.96 12.73
C ARG A 117 -3.92 -10.72 12.23
N ARG A 118 -4.08 -12.00 11.86
CA ARG A 118 -2.99 -12.87 11.38
C ARG A 118 -2.58 -12.59 9.94
N PHE A 119 -3.51 -12.16 9.10
CA PHE A 119 -3.28 -11.85 7.68
C PHE A 119 -3.66 -10.40 7.35
N PRO A 120 -3.01 -9.41 7.97
CA PRO A 120 -3.35 -8.03 7.76
C PRO A 120 -2.92 -7.57 6.36
N ILE A 121 -3.74 -6.73 5.72
CA ILE A 121 -3.33 -6.04 4.49
C ILE A 121 -2.25 -5.01 4.81
N ILE A 122 -2.43 -4.29 5.92
CA ILE A 122 -1.51 -3.29 6.48
C ILE A 122 -1.02 -3.82 7.82
N ASP A 123 0.29 -4.07 7.92
CA ASP A 123 0.86 -4.59 9.16
C ASP A 123 1.03 -3.47 10.19
N ARG A 124 0.12 -3.43 11.15
CA ARG A 124 0.09 -2.47 12.26
C ARG A 124 0.78 -2.97 13.52
N SER A 125 1.40 -4.16 13.47
CA SER A 125 2.06 -4.72 14.65
C SER A 125 3.30 -3.93 15.02
N ASP A 126 3.50 -3.72 16.32
CA ASP A 126 4.74 -3.22 16.88
C ASP A 126 5.71 -4.40 17.08
N SER A 127 7.00 -4.14 16.94
CA SER A 127 8.08 -5.08 17.25
C SER A 127 8.95 -4.51 18.38
N GLU A 128 9.92 -5.30 18.86
CA GLU A 128 10.91 -4.85 19.85
C GLU A 128 11.79 -3.69 19.35
N THR A 129 11.89 -3.52 18.03
CA THR A 129 12.79 -2.54 17.40
C THR A 129 12.05 -1.40 16.72
N GLU A 130 10.79 -1.59 16.33
CA GLU A 130 10.02 -0.65 15.54
C GLU A 130 8.56 -0.57 15.99
N ARG A 131 8.03 0.66 16.09
CA ARG A 131 6.62 0.92 16.34
C ARG A 131 5.93 1.33 15.04
N PHE A 132 4.73 0.83 14.79
CA PHE A 132 3.89 1.34 13.71
C PHE A 132 3.47 2.78 14.00
N VAL A 133 3.59 3.66 12.99
CA VAL A 133 3.18 5.06 13.09
C VAL A 133 1.84 5.25 12.37
N MET A 134 1.84 4.96 11.06
CA MET A 134 0.67 5.07 10.20
C MET A 134 0.93 4.37 8.87
N SER A 135 -0.13 4.11 8.12
CA SER A 135 -0.05 3.80 6.71
C SER A 135 -0.63 4.94 5.86
N LEU A 136 -0.06 5.14 4.67
CA LEU A 136 -0.53 6.14 3.71
C LEU A 136 -0.74 5.50 2.34
N SER A 137 -1.89 5.75 1.73
CA SER A 137 -2.26 5.35 0.36
C SER A 137 -2.61 6.58 -0.45
N GLU A 138 -2.57 6.48 -1.78
CA GLU A 138 -3.03 7.57 -2.65
C GLU A 138 -4.47 7.96 -2.31
N GLY A 139 -4.73 9.27 -2.22
CA GLY A 139 -6.01 9.84 -1.80
C GLY A 139 -6.20 10.01 -0.30
N GLU A 140 -5.31 9.48 0.54
CA GLU A 140 -5.38 9.68 1.99
C GLU A 140 -4.84 11.05 2.40
N LEU A 141 -5.33 11.58 3.52
CA LEU A 141 -5.03 12.92 4.00
C LEU A 141 -4.12 12.90 5.23
N ILE A 142 -3.24 13.88 5.29
CA ILE A 142 -2.43 14.20 6.47
C ILE A 142 -2.66 15.65 6.87
N TYR A 143 -2.44 15.94 8.15
CA TYR A 143 -2.23 17.30 8.65
C TYR A 143 -0.76 17.42 9.06
N ALA A 144 -0.04 18.33 8.42
CA ALA A 144 1.42 18.43 8.54
C ALA A 144 1.93 19.83 8.19
N ARG A 145 3.21 20.05 8.43
CA ARG A 145 3.95 21.21 7.92
C ARG A 145 4.82 20.83 6.73
N ARG A 146 4.74 21.61 5.65
CA ARG A 146 5.61 21.56 4.49
C ARG A 146 7.05 21.87 4.86
N LYS A 147 7.98 21.08 4.34
CA LYS A 147 9.42 21.28 4.57
C LYS A 147 10.07 22.18 3.51
N ASP A 148 9.43 22.31 2.35
CA ASP A 148 9.86 23.13 1.22
C ASP A 148 9.48 24.61 1.34
N ARG A 149 8.81 24.99 2.44
CA ARG A 149 8.40 26.36 2.74
C ARG A 149 9.03 26.84 4.06
N PRO A 150 9.27 28.15 4.22
CA PRO A 150 9.66 28.73 5.51
C PRO A 150 8.63 28.41 6.59
N ALA A 151 9.08 28.27 7.84
CA ALA A 151 8.20 27.87 8.94
C ALA A 151 7.10 28.90 9.23
N GLU A 152 7.39 30.16 8.95
CA GLU A 152 6.56 31.35 9.10
C GLU A 152 5.58 31.57 7.94
N ALA A 153 5.67 30.78 6.86
CA ALA A 153 4.73 30.92 5.74
C ALA A 153 3.32 30.48 6.17
N THR A 154 2.32 31.27 5.83
CA THR A 154 0.91 31.03 6.21
C THR A 154 0.33 29.74 5.63
N ASP A 155 0.91 29.23 4.55
CA ASP A 155 0.56 27.98 3.88
C ASP A 155 1.50 26.82 4.22
N ALA A 156 2.44 27.02 5.16
CA ALA A 156 3.37 25.97 5.57
C ALA A 156 2.66 24.83 6.30
N VAL A 157 1.62 25.11 7.09
CA VAL A 157 0.85 24.10 7.83
C VAL A 157 -0.52 23.94 7.18
N GLY A 158 -0.92 22.70 6.91
CA GLY A 158 -2.20 22.46 6.26
C GLY A 158 -2.54 21.00 6.07
N TYR A 159 -3.66 20.77 5.38
CA TYR A 159 -4.12 19.44 4.98
C TYR A 159 -3.63 19.09 3.58
N PHE A 160 -2.95 17.96 3.47
CA PHE A 160 -2.34 17.50 2.24
C PHE A 160 -2.82 16.10 1.90
N VAL A 161 -3.07 15.87 0.61
CA VAL A 161 -3.46 14.57 0.06
C VAL A 161 -2.23 13.87 -0.52
N VAL A 162 -2.11 12.57 -0.26
CA VAL A 162 -1.12 11.71 -0.90
C VAL A 162 -1.49 11.58 -2.38
N CYS A 163 -0.69 12.18 -3.27
CA CYS A 163 -0.94 12.15 -4.71
C CYS A 163 -0.24 10.99 -5.41
N LYS A 164 0.88 10.53 -4.85
CA LYS A 164 1.70 9.47 -5.45
C LYS A 164 2.64 8.86 -4.41
N LEU A 165 2.91 7.57 -4.56
CA LEU A 165 3.98 6.87 -3.84
C LEU A 165 5.04 6.41 -4.84
N ASP A 166 6.32 6.70 -4.57
CA ASP A 166 7.45 6.27 -5.39
C ASP A 166 8.42 5.35 -4.61
N LYS A 167 9.04 4.41 -5.31
CA LYS A 167 10.08 3.55 -4.74
C LYS A 167 11.40 4.36 -4.59
N PRO A 168 12.21 4.12 -3.54
CA PRO A 168 12.02 3.10 -2.50
C PRO A 168 10.99 3.47 -1.43
N ALA A 169 10.83 4.77 -1.12
CA ALA A 169 9.89 5.25 -0.10
C ALA A 169 9.72 6.78 -0.17
N ARG A 170 9.33 7.34 -1.32
CA ARG A 170 9.05 8.77 -1.45
C ARG A 170 7.55 9.01 -1.52
N ILE A 171 7.07 9.97 -0.75
CA ILE A 171 5.65 10.32 -0.68
C ILE A 171 5.48 11.69 -1.31
N HIS A 172 4.55 11.80 -2.26
CA HIS A 172 4.20 13.06 -2.89
C HIS A 172 2.88 13.56 -2.34
N PHE A 173 2.88 14.79 -1.89
CA PHE A 173 1.73 15.47 -1.31
C PHE A 173 1.33 16.65 -2.19
N ALA A 174 0.05 17.00 -2.18
CA ALA A 174 -0.46 18.28 -2.67
C ALA A 174 -1.49 18.83 -1.68
N PRO A 175 -1.73 20.16 -1.65
CA PRO A 175 -2.82 20.71 -0.86
C PRO A 175 -4.16 20.01 -1.19
N HIS A 176 -4.97 19.69 -0.19
CA HIS A 176 -6.23 18.94 -0.41
C HIS A 176 -7.22 19.64 -1.35
N TRP A 177 -7.11 20.96 -1.50
CA TRP A 177 -7.93 21.78 -2.40
C TRP A 177 -7.35 21.91 -3.82
N ASP A 178 -6.13 21.41 -4.07
CA ASP A 178 -5.44 21.54 -5.34
C ASP A 178 -5.83 20.45 -6.34
N ALA A 179 -6.92 20.73 -7.09
CA ALA A 179 -7.46 19.86 -8.11
C ALA A 179 -6.83 20.03 -9.51
N ARG A 180 -5.69 20.74 -9.63
CA ARG A 180 -5.01 20.95 -10.92
C ARG A 180 -4.44 19.65 -11.49
N ARG A 181 -4.01 19.71 -12.76
CA ARG A 181 -3.31 18.59 -13.42
C ARG A 181 -2.00 18.27 -12.70
N ALA A 182 -1.56 17.01 -12.76
CA ALA A 182 -0.36 16.55 -12.08
C ALA A 182 0.91 17.39 -12.36
N SER A 183 1.02 17.98 -13.54
CA SER A 183 2.13 18.86 -13.95
C SER A 183 2.06 20.28 -13.40
N GLU A 184 0.92 20.67 -12.85
CA GLU A 184 0.60 22.04 -12.41
C GLU A 184 0.29 22.12 -10.90
N GLN A 185 0.11 20.97 -10.24
CA GLN A 185 -0.13 20.90 -8.81
C GLN A 185 1.07 21.43 -8.01
N ASP A 186 0.79 22.12 -6.91
CA ASP A 186 1.78 22.59 -5.94
C ASP A 186 2.22 21.42 -5.05
N ARG A 187 2.89 20.46 -5.68
CA ARG A 187 3.36 19.24 -5.04
C ARG A 187 4.61 19.50 -4.23
N TRP A 188 4.70 18.78 -3.12
CA TRP A 188 5.92 18.65 -2.36
C TRP A 188 6.14 17.18 -2.02
N ASP A 189 7.40 16.77 -1.88
CA ASP A 189 7.75 15.39 -1.58
C ASP A 189 8.59 15.27 -0.33
N VAL A 190 8.48 14.11 0.32
CA VAL A 190 9.25 13.80 1.52
C VAL A 190 9.48 12.30 1.64
N ALA A 191 10.65 11.94 2.14
CA ALA A 191 10.94 10.57 2.56
C ALA A 191 10.49 10.37 4.02
N PRO A 192 10.09 9.16 4.45
CA PRO A 192 9.69 8.88 5.83
C PRO A 192 10.66 9.41 6.88
N THR A 193 11.97 9.34 6.61
CA THR A 193 13.01 9.86 7.51
C THR A 193 12.87 11.36 7.78
N GLY A 194 12.60 12.15 6.74
CA GLY A 194 12.34 13.59 6.84
C GLY A 194 10.90 13.92 7.21
N PHE A 195 9.97 12.97 7.06
CA PHE A 195 8.56 13.22 7.31
C PHE A 195 8.28 13.51 8.79
N LYS A 196 9.04 12.93 9.72
CA LYS A 196 8.94 13.29 11.15
C LYS A 196 9.23 14.77 11.42
N GLU A 197 10.03 15.43 10.58
CA GLU A 197 10.41 16.85 10.72
C GLU A 197 9.33 17.81 10.20
N CYS A 198 8.33 17.29 9.48
CA CYS A 198 7.12 17.99 9.03
C CYS A 198 6.14 18.27 10.18
N GLN A 199 6.66 18.55 11.37
CA GLN A 199 5.90 18.79 12.59
C GLN A 199 4.97 20.00 12.42
N ILE A 200 3.73 19.85 12.85
CA ILE A 200 2.71 20.91 12.86
C ILE A 200 3.15 22.02 13.81
N GLU A 201 3.61 21.61 14.99
CA GLU A 201 4.17 22.44 16.06
C GLU A 201 5.31 21.64 16.72
N PRO A 202 6.22 22.28 17.49
CA PRO A 202 7.27 21.58 18.21
C PRO A 202 6.71 20.41 19.03
N GLY A 203 7.17 19.18 18.74
CA GLY A 203 6.72 17.96 19.41
C GLY A 203 5.46 17.30 18.85
N HIS A 204 4.77 17.94 17.90
CA HIS A 204 3.58 17.42 17.24
C HIS A 204 3.91 16.95 15.81
N PRO A 205 4.23 15.65 15.61
CA PRO A 205 4.55 15.13 14.28
C PRO A 205 3.33 15.18 13.35
N PRO A 206 3.52 14.99 12.03
CA PRO A 206 2.40 14.80 11.11
C PRO A 206 1.43 13.74 11.60
N VAL A 207 0.15 13.97 11.36
CA VAL A 207 -0.91 13.01 11.70
C VAL A 207 -1.74 12.66 10.47
N LYS A 208 -2.17 11.41 10.39
CA LYS A 208 -3.15 10.97 9.41
C LYS A 208 -4.52 11.47 9.84
N VAL A 209 -5.29 12.00 8.89
CA VAL A 209 -6.64 12.50 9.17
C VAL A 209 -7.66 11.90 8.20
N ARG A 210 -8.89 11.76 8.67
CA ARG A 210 -10.06 11.48 7.85
C ARG A 210 -10.96 12.69 7.83
N VAL A 211 -11.46 13.04 6.66
CA VAL A 211 -12.47 14.09 6.49
C VAL A 211 -13.80 13.42 6.15
N GLY A 212 -14.81 13.68 6.97
CA GLY A 212 -16.18 13.22 6.75
C GLY A 212 -16.86 13.97 5.61
N PRO A 213 -18.03 13.48 5.13
CA PRO A 213 -18.74 14.09 4.00
C PRO A 213 -19.21 15.53 4.27
N LEU A 214 -19.29 15.96 5.53
CA LEU A 214 -19.63 17.35 5.90
C LEU A 214 -18.41 18.12 6.41
N GLY A 215 -17.19 17.65 6.13
CA GLY A 215 -15.96 18.32 6.52
C GLY A 215 -15.48 18.05 7.94
N GLN A 216 -16.09 17.11 8.68
CA GLN A 216 -15.61 16.76 10.02
C GLN A 216 -14.23 16.11 9.96
N ILE A 217 -13.31 16.58 10.79
CA ILE A 217 -11.93 16.09 10.80
C ILE A 217 -11.74 15.14 11.98
N THR A 218 -11.29 13.92 11.69
CA THR A 218 -10.93 12.93 12.70
C THR A 218 -9.46 12.58 12.55
N ILE A 219 -8.68 12.77 13.61
CA ILE A 219 -7.29 12.30 13.67
C ILE A 219 -7.31 10.78 13.84
N LEU A 220 -6.56 10.07 12.99
CA LEU A 220 -6.44 8.63 13.04
C LEU A 220 -5.17 8.21 13.79
N GLN A 221 -5.33 7.38 14.82
CA GLN A 221 -4.23 6.81 15.58
C GLN A 221 -4.05 5.33 15.22
N LYS A 222 -2.82 4.93 14.86
CA LYS A 222 -2.48 3.55 14.45
C LYS A 222 -3.41 2.96 13.37
N ASP A 223 -3.74 3.77 12.36
CA ASP A 223 -4.58 3.36 11.23
C ASP A 223 -3.81 2.69 10.08
#